data_AF-A0A7K4H110-F1
#
_entry.id   AF-A0A7K4H110-F1
#
_cell.length_a   1.000
_cell.length_b   1.000
_cell.length_c   1.000
_cell.angle_alpha   90.00
_cell.angle_beta   90.00
_cell.angle_gamma   90.00
#
_symmetry.space_group_name_H-M   'P 1'
#
loop_
_entity.id
_entity.type
_entity.pdbx_description
1 polymer ?
#
loop_
_entity_poly.entity_id
_entity_poly.type
_entity_poly.pdbx_seq_one_letter_code
_entity_poly.pdbx_strand_id
1 'polypeptide(L)'
;MASDNKLENIERNDKKIAVILAITFTFLILTSFFLIAFVFKWADWIAVLIFSLLLIVPAYISNASMVITGGGKPIDGGRNFRDGRRILGDHKTWNGLKGPLYIGIPISFLIFLLFNIIWVPIKDLIINAATQGQYILYDNIEIFEYYFIGGEFPINFLVLIIRIILASYGAVVGDLIGSFLKRRFDIKSGAPFWIVDQLDFALMALLFISIPGFILPNLFILPDVFLIIFLIILTPAVSVIANTVAYIIGLKDVPW
;
A
#
# COMPACT_ATOMS: atom_id res chain seq x y z
N MET A 1 14.71 10.90 -36.74
CA MET A 1 16.11 10.99 -36.27
C MET A 1 16.28 11.81 -34.99
N ALA A 2 16.01 13.13 -34.96
CA ALA A 2 16.19 13.92 -33.71
C ALA A 2 15.13 13.61 -32.61
N SER A 3 13.90 13.26 -33.01
CA SER A 3 12.83 12.81 -32.11
C SER A 3 13.09 11.42 -31.52
N ASP A 4 13.61 10.51 -32.34
CA ASP A 4 13.82 9.10 -31.96
C ASP A 4 14.96 8.97 -30.95
N ASN A 5 16.06 9.71 -31.17
CA ASN A 5 17.16 9.83 -30.20
C ASN A 5 16.70 10.44 -28.86
N LYS A 6 15.67 11.29 -28.86
CA LYS A 6 15.13 11.88 -27.62
C LYS A 6 14.30 10.87 -26.85
N LEU A 7 13.47 10.08 -27.54
CA LEU A 7 12.68 9.00 -26.93
C LEU A 7 13.58 7.89 -26.35
N GLU A 8 14.57 7.41 -27.12
CA GLU A 8 15.53 6.41 -26.62
C GLU A 8 16.28 6.87 -25.37
N ASN A 9 16.65 8.16 -25.31
CA ASN A 9 17.33 8.73 -24.14
C ASN A 9 16.41 8.83 -22.91
N ILE A 10 15.13 9.14 -23.10
CA ILE A 10 14.14 9.17 -21.99
C ILE A 10 13.95 7.76 -21.43
N GLU A 11 13.72 6.77 -22.30
CA GLU A 11 13.55 5.38 -21.87
C GLU A 11 14.79 4.83 -21.17
N ARG A 12 15.99 5.17 -21.67
CA ARG A 12 17.25 4.78 -21.02
C ARG A 12 17.40 5.41 -19.63
N ASN A 13 16.95 6.64 -19.45
CA ASN A 13 16.99 7.32 -18.15
C ASN A 13 15.98 6.71 -17.17
N ASP A 14 14.75 6.44 -17.59
CA ASP A 14 13.74 5.77 -16.74
C ASP A 14 14.19 4.38 -16.30
N LYS A 15 14.86 3.62 -17.17
CA LYS A 15 15.46 2.33 -16.81
C LYS A 15 16.53 2.46 -15.71
N LYS A 16 17.41 3.47 -15.81
CA LYS A 16 18.41 3.75 -14.78
C LYS A 16 17.76 4.15 -13.46
N ILE A 17 16.73 5.01 -13.51
CA ILE A 17 15.99 5.45 -12.33
C ILE A 17 15.37 4.25 -11.62
N ALA A 18 14.73 3.33 -12.35
CA ALA A 18 14.12 2.12 -11.78
C ALA A 18 15.14 1.28 -10.99
N VAL A 19 16.31 1.00 -11.58
CA VAL A 19 17.38 0.23 -10.92
C VAL A 19 17.92 0.96 -9.68
N ILE A 20 18.15 2.27 -9.78
CA ILE A 20 18.62 3.08 -8.63
C ILE A 20 17.59 3.03 -7.50
N LEU A 21 16.30 3.20 -7.81
CA LEU A 21 15.23 3.13 -6.82
C LEU A 21 15.12 1.73 -6.21
N ALA A 22 15.21 0.66 -7.01
CA ALA A 22 15.20 -0.71 -6.51
C ALA A 22 16.34 -0.98 -5.52
N ILE A 23 17.56 -0.55 -5.85
CA ILE A 23 18.72 -0.64 -4.95
C ILE A 23 18.50 0.20 -3.69
N THR A 24 18.01 1.43 -3.85
CA THR A 24 17.74 2.34 -2.73
C THR A 24 16.72 1.76 -1.76
N PHE A 25 15.59 1.26 -2.26
CA PHE A 25 14.56 0.65 -1.42
C PHE A 25 15.02 -0.65 -0.77
N THR A 26 15.82 -1.46 -1.47
CA THR A 26 16.46 -2.64 -0.86
C THR A 26 17.34 -2.23 0.32
N PHE A 27 18.17 -1.20 0.13
CA PHE A 27 19.01 -0.66 1.20
C PHE A 27 18.19 -0.08 2.35
N LEU A 28 17.09 0.62 2.08
CA LEU A 28 16.19 1.17 3.11
C LEU A 28 15.51 0.06 3.92
N ILE A 29 15.06 -1.02 3.29
CA ILE A 29 14.49 -2.19 3.98
C ILE A 29 15.55 -2.83 4.88
N LEU A 30 16.75 -3.09 4.37
CA LEU A 30 17.86 -3.65 5.17
C LEU A 30 18.24 -2.72 6.33
N THR A 31 18.31 -1.42 6.09
CA THR A 31 18.60 -0.42 7.12
C THR A 31 17.53 -0.43 8.20
N SER A 32 16.24 -0.49 7.83
CA SER A 32 15.14 -0.61 8.79
C SER A 32 15.26 -1.87 9.65
N PHE A 33 15.67 -2.99 9.06
CA PHE A 33 15.92 -4.24 9.78
C PHE A 33 17.01 -4.07 10.82
N PHE A 34 18.19 -3.59 10.42
CA PHE A 34 19.30 -3.43 11.36
C PHE A 34 19.01 -2.40 12.45
N LEU A 35 18.32 -1.30 12.13
CA LEU A 35 17.95 -0.28 13.12
C LEU A 35 16.98 -0.84 14.17
N ILE A 36 15.88 -1.47 13.75
CA ILE A 36 14.90 -2.02 14.69
C ILE A 36 15.50 -3.20 15.47
N ALA A 37 16.26 -4.08 14.81
CA ALA A 37 16.89 -5.22 15.47
C ALA A 37 17.96 -4.80 16.49
N PHE A 38 18.62 -3.65 16.28
CA PHE A 38 19.63 -3.12 17.20
C PHE A 38 19.00 -2.36 18.39
N VAL A 39 17.98 -1.54 18.14
CA VAL A 39 17.32 -0.73 19.18
C VAL A 39 16.34 -1.56 20.01
N PHE A 40 15.65 -2.51 19.36
CA PHE A 40 14.65 -3.38 19.95
C PHE A 40 15.09 -4.85 19.77
N LYS A 41 14.32 -5.66 19.04
CA LYS A 41 14.66 -7.03 18.64
C LYS A 41 14.37 -7.28 17.17
N TRP A 42 15.01 -8.30 16.60
CA TRP A 42 14.71 -8.73 15.23
C TRP A 42 13.23 -9.16 15.09
N ALA A 43 12.63 -9.72 16.14
CA ALA A 43 11.21 -10.10 16.13
C ALA A 43 10.29 -8.87 16.08
N ASP A 44 10.68 -7.73 16.68
CA ASP A 44 9.92 -6.48 16.55
C ASP A 44 9.92 -5.99 15.09
N TRP A 45 11.02 -6.14 14.36
CA TRP A 45 11.03 -5.82 12.92
C TRP A 45 10.09 -6.72 12.12
N ILE A 46 10.03 -8.02 12.45
CA ILE A 46 9.08 -8.95 11.85
C ILE A 46 7.64 -8.53 12.17
N ALA A 47 7.36 -8.10 13.40
CA ALA A 47 6.05 -7.55 13.76
C ALA A 47 5.71 -6.28 12.97
N VAL A 48 6.64 -5.32 12.82
CA VAL A 48 6.46 -4.14 11.94
C VAL A 48 6.08 -4.56 10.53
N LEU A 49 6.81 -5.52 9.95
CA LEU A 49 6.54 -6.02 8.60
C LEU A 49 5.13 -6.64 8.50
N ILE A 50 4.78 -7.53 9.42
CA ILE A 50 3.47 -8.21 9.42
C ILE A 50 2.34 -7.21 9.63
N PHE A 51 2.43 -6.33 10.62
CA PHE A 51 1.42 -5.32 10.88
C PHE A 51 1.27 -4.34 9.73
N SER A 52 2.37 -3.94 9.08
CA SER A 52 2.32 -3.11 7.88
C SER A 52 1.56 -3.80 6.75
N LEU A 53 1.86 -5.07 6.48
CA LEU A 53 1.17 -5.86 5.46
C LEU A 53 -0.32 -6.02 5.79
N LEU A 54 -0.68 -6.39 7.02
CA LEU A 54 -2.06 -6.54 7.46
C LEU A 54 -2.82 -5.21 7.38
N LEU A 55 -2.20 -4.11 7.77
CA LEU A 55 -2.83 -2.80 7.73
C LEU A 55 -3.14 -2.35 6.30
N ILE A 56 -2.20 -2.56 5.37
CA ILE A 56 -2.30 -2.04 4.00
C ILE A 56 -2.91 -3.02 2.99
N VAL A 57 -3.03 -4.32 3.31
CA VAL A 57 -3.51 -5.33 2.36
C VAL A 57 -4.85 -4.97 1.70
N PRO A 58 -5.87 -4.39 2.39
CA PRO A 58 -7.10 -4.05 1.71
C PRO A 58 -6.94 -2.93 0.68
N ALA A 59 -6.02 -2.00 0.93
CA ALA A 59 -5.65 -0.96 -0.02
C ALA A 59 -4.93 -1.55 -1.25
N TYR A 60 -3.99 -2.49 -1.05
CA TYR A 60 -3.30 -3.17 -2.16
C TYR A 60 -4.27 -3.93 -3.07
N ILE A 61 -5.16 -4.73 -2.47
CA ILE A 61 -6.13 -5.52 -3.24
C ILE A 61 -7.12 -4.60 -3.95
N SER A 62 -7.62 -3.56 -3.27
CA SER A 62 -8.51 -2.57 -3.88
C SER A 62 -7.84 -1.83 -5.03
N ASN A 63 -6.58 -1.39 -4.89
CA ASN A 63 -5.85 -0.75 -5.96
C ASN A 63 -5.66 -1.66 -7.18
N ALA A 64 -5.22 -2.91 -6.95
CA ALA A 64 -5.09 -3.91 -8.02
C ALA A 64 -6.44 -4.21 -8.70
N SER A 65 -7.53 -4.28 -7.92
CA SER A 65 -8.85 -4.56 -8.47
C SER A 65 -9.36 -3.48 -9.44
N MET A 66 -8.97 -2.21 -9.24
CA MET A 66 -9.33 -1.13 -10.17
C MET A 66 -8.69 -1.31 -11.55
N VAL A 67 -7.51 -1.95 -11.61
CA VAL A 67 -6.86 -2.31 -12.88
C VAL A 67 -7.61 -3.47 -13.53
N ILE A 68 -8.00 -4.49 -12.76
CA ILE A 68 -8.73 -5.68 -13.25
C ILE A 68 -10.10 -5.30 -13.80
N THR A 69 -10.85 -4.47 -13.08
CA THR A 69 -12.19 -4.02 -13.52
C THR A 69 -12.14 -2.73 -14.34
N GLY A 70 -10.94 -2.25 -14.69
CA GLY A 70 -10.72 -1.00 -15.40
C GLY A 70 -11.34 -0.95 -16.80
N GLY A 71 -11.06 0.15 -17.50
CA GLY A 71 -11.61 0.39 -18.84
C GLY A 71 -13.05 0.92 -18.84
N GLY A 72 -13.61 1.14 -20.04
CA GLY A 72 -14.88 1.84 -20.21
C GLY A 72 -14.75 3.37 -20.14
N LYS A 73 -15.82 4.06 -19.74
CA LYS A 73 -15.88 5.53 -19.78
C LYS A 73 -14.97 6.18 -18.71
N PRO A 74 -14.12 7.15 -19.09
CA PRO A 74 -13.35 7.95 -18.13
C PRO A 74 -14.27 8.72 -17.18
N ILE A 75 -13.87 8.84 -15.91
CA ILE A 75 -14.61 9.56 -14.86
C ILE A 75 -14.71 11.04 -15.20
N ASP A 76 -13.65 11.63 -15.74
CA ASP A 76 -13.62 13.05 -16.11
C ASP A 76 -14.39 13.35 -17.41
N GLY A 77 -14.80 12.32 -18.16
CA GLY A 77 -15.50 12.46 -19.44
C GLY A 77 -14.71 13.21 -20.51
N GLY A 78 -13.37 13.24 -20.42
CA GLY A 78 -12.52 14.01 -21.33
C GLY A 78 -12.35 15.48 -20.95
N ARG A 79 -12.94 15.94 -19.84
CA ARG A 79 -12.87 17.34 -19.43
C ARG A 79 -11.46 17.75 -18.97
N ASN A 80 -11.16 19.02 -19.22
CA ASN A 80 -9.94 19.66 -18.77
C ASN A 80 -10.18 20.47 -17.49
N PHE A 81 -9.14 20.57 -16.67
CA PHE A 81 -9.07 21.46 -15.54
C PHE A 81 -8.71 22.89 -16.00
N ARG A 82 -8.66 23.86 -15.08
CA ARG A 82 -8.42 25.28 -15.37
C ARG A 82 -7.09 25.56 -16.06
N ASP A 83 -6.13 24.63 -15.97
CA ASP A 83 -4.82 24.71 -16.63
C ASP A 83 -4.83 24.16 -18.07
N GLY A 84 -5.99 23.79 -18.60
CA GLY A 84 -6.14 23.25 -19.95
C GLY A 84 -5.77 21.76 -20.08
N ARG A 85 -5.27 21.12 -19.02
CA ARG A 85 -4.93 19.69 -19.02
C ARG A 85 -6.09 18.85 -18.48
N ARG A 86 -6.15 17.56 -18.83
CA ARG A 86 -7.16 16.62 -18.33
C ARG A 86 -7.29 16.66 -16.80
N ILE A 87 -8.50 16.42 -16.28
CA ILE A 87 -8.69 16.39 -14.82
C ILE A 87 -8.02 15.14 -14.23
N LEU A 88 -8.33 13.95 -14.77
CA LEU A 88 -7.81 12.67 -14.29
C LEU A 88 -7.07 11.90 -15.38
N GLY A 89 -7.58 11.89 -16.62
CA GLY A 89 -7.07 11.07 -17.72
C GLY A 89 -7.84 9.77 -17.93
N ASP A 90 -7.54 9.08 -19.03
CA ASP A 90 -8.40 7.99 -19.56
C ASP A 90 -8.38 6.70 -18.74
N HIS A 91 -7.33 6.48 -17.95
CA HIS A 91 -7.22 5.26 -17.14
C HIS A 91 -8.03 5.30 -15.84
N LYS A 92 -8.68 6.42 -15.51
CA LYS A 92 -9.55 6.54 -14.34
C LYS A 92 -11.00 6.41 -14.79
N THR A 93 -11.55 5.21 -14.68
CA THR A 93 -12.85 4.85 -15.27
C THR A 93 -13.89 4.47 -14.22
N TRP A 94 -15.17 4.63 -14.59
CA TRP A 94 -16.30 4.25 -13.72
C TRP A 94 -16.34 2.75 -13.41
N ASN A 95 -15.82 1.90 -14.30
CA ASN A 95 -15.73 0.46 -14.04
C ASN A 95 -14.58 0.14 -13.07
N GLY A 96 -13.46 0.88 -13.16
CA GLY A 96 -12.36 0.76 -12.20
C GLY A 96 -12.84 1.02 -10.76
N LEU A 97 -13.66 2.06 -10.54
CA LEU A 97 -14.20 2.39 -9.20
C LEU A 97 -15.05 1.28 -8.56
N LYS A 98 -15.54 0.32 -9.35
CA LYS A 98 -16.30 -0.82 -8.86
C LYS A 98 -15.43 -1.97 -8.35
N GLY A 99 -14.14 -2.00 -8.72
CA GLY A 99 -13.18 -3.02 -8.31
C GLY A 99 -13.10 -3.22 -6.80
N PRO A 100 -12.94 -2.16 -6.00
CA PRO A 100 -12.93 -2.26 -4.54
C PRO A 100 -14.19 -2.92 -3.99
N LEU A 101 -15.37 -2.60 -4.53
CA LEU A 101 -16.64 -3.16 -4.05
C LEU A 101 -16.78 -4.64 -4.39
N TYR A 102 -16.42 -5.06 -5.61
CA TYR A 102 -16.67 -6.43 -6.08
C TYR A 102 -15.51 -7.40 -5.86
N ILE A 103 -14.29 -6.90 -5.65
CA ILE A 103 -13.08 -7.70 -5.53
C ILE A 103 -12.30 -7.30 -4.27
N GLY A 104 -11.94 -6.02 -4.13
CA GLY A 104 -11.07 -5.52 -3.06
C GLY A 104 -11.55 -5.88 -1.65
N ILE A 105 -12.72 -5.36 -1.29
CA ILE A 105 -13.36 -5.56 0.02
C ILE A 105 -13.70 -7.04 0.25
N PRO A 106 -14.35 -7.77 -0.68
CA PRO A 106 -14.66 -9.20 -0.48
C PRO A 106 -13.43 -10.08 -0.21
N ILE A 107 -12.34 -9.92 -1.00
CA ILE A 107 -11.13 -10.71 -0.80
C ILE A 107 -10.46 -10.34 0.52
N SER A 108 -10.38 -9.04 0.85
CA SER A 108 -9.83 -8.58 2.12
C SER A 108 -10.60 -9.14 3.31
N PHE A 109 -11.93 -9.14 3.24
CA PHE A 109 -12.77 -9.72 4.27
C PHE A 109 -12.52 -11.23 4.43
N LEU A 110 -12.38 -11.97 3.33
CA LEU A 110 -12.03 -13.40 3.37
C LEU A 110 -10.67 -13.65 4.03
N ILE A 111 -9.66 -12.82 3.73
CA ILE A 111 -8.33 -12.90 4.35
C ILE A 111 -8.43 -12.69 5.87
N PHE A 112 -9.15 -11.66 6.32
CA PHE A 112 -9.31 -11.39 7.75
C PHE A 112 -10.21 -12.40 8.47
N LEU A 113 -11.18 -12.98 7.77
CA LEU A 113 -11.96 -14.11 8.29
C LEU A 113 -11.06 -15.33 8.50
N LEU A 114 -10.13 -15.61 7.58
CA LEU A 114 -9.13 -16.66 7.76
C LEU A 114 -8.27 -16.39 8.99
N PHE A 115 -7.74 -15.16 9.16
CA PHE A 115 -6.98 -14.79 10.36
C PHE A 115 -7.76 -14.96 11.65
N ASN A 116 -9.06 -14.66 11.66
CA ASN A 116 -9.92 -14.93 12.80
C ASN A 116 -10.00 -16.42 13.13
N ILE A 117 -10.13 -17.29 12.12
CA ILE A 117 -10.20 -18.75 12.31
C ILE A 117 -8.88 -19.31 12.89
N ILE A 118 -7.74 -18.81 12.40
CA ILE A 118 -6.41 -19.29 12.82
C ILE A 118 -5.80 -18.44 13.95
N TRP A 119 -6.58 -17.57 14.60
CA TRP A 119 -6.06 -16.64 15.59
C TRP A 119 -5.47 -17.35 16.82
N VAL A 120 -6.14 -18.39 17.31
CA VAL A 120 -5.71 -19.12 18.51
C VAL A 120 -4.26 -19.65 18.40
N PRO A 121 -3.88 -20.43 17.38
CA PRO A 121 -2.49 -20.89 17.27
C PRO A 121 -1.48 -19.75 17.03
N ILE A 122 -1.90 -18.67 16.36
CA ILE A 122 -1.05 -17.47 16.19
C ILE A 122 -0.81 -16.79 17.54
N LYS A 123 -1.86 -16.60 18.34
CA LYS A 123 -1.81 -16.02 19.67
C LYS A 123 -0.87 -16.80 20.59
N ASP A 124 -0.98 -18.13 20.60
CA ASP A 124 -0.10 -18.98 21.41
C ASP A 124 1.37 -18.84 21.00
N LEU A 125 1.67 -18.78 19.70
CA LEU A 125 3.03 -18.54 19.20
C LEU A 125 3.57 -17.19 19.69
N ILE A 126 2.76 -16.13 19.62
CA ILE A 126 3.15 -14.78 20.05
C ILE A 126 3.38 -14.74 21.56
N ILE A 127 2.50 -15.33 22.37
CA ILE A 127 2.64 -15.38 23.83
C ILE A 127 3.92 -16.14 24.23
N ASN A 128 4.20 -17.28 23.59
CA ASN A 128 5.43 -18.03 23.82
C ASN A 128 6.68 -17.22 23.48
N ALA A 129 6.67 -16.48 22.36
CA ALA A 129 7.78 -15.60 22.00
C ALA A 129 7.92 -14.41 22.97
N ALA A 130 6.80 -13.80 23.38
CA ALA A 130 6.79 -12.67 24.32
C ALA A 130 7.32 -13.07 25.71
N THR A 131 6.91 -14.23 26.24
CA THR A 131 7.40 -14.76 27.52
C THR A 131 8.90 -15.08 27.50
N GLN A 132 9.47 -15.35 26.33
CA GLN A 132 10.91 -15.50 26.12
C GLN A 132 11.65 -14.16 25.91
N GLY A 133 10.96 -13.03 26.04
CA GLY A 133 11.55 -11.69 25.86
C GLY A 133 11.96 -11.39 24.42
N GLN A 134 11.28 -11.98 23.43
CA GLN A 134 11.60 -11.78 22.01
C GLN A 134 11.14 -10.42 21.48
N TYR A 135 10.20 -9.75 22.14
CA TYR A 135 9.69 -8.43 21.76
C TYR A 135 10.04 -7.38 22.81
N ILE A 136 10.35 -6.17 22.35
CA ILE A 136 10.49 -4.97 23.19
C ILE A 136 9.51 -3.89 22.74
N LEU A 137 9.32 -3.72 21.43
CA LEU A 137 8.45 -2.69 20.86
C LEU A 137 6.98 -3.12 20.87
N TYR A 138 6.73 -4.40 20.60
CA TYR A 138 5.37 -4.98 20.57
C TYR A 138 5.27 -6.13 21.58
N ASP A 139 5.31 -5.80 22.86
CA ASP A 139 5.17 -6.78 23.95
C ASP A 139 3.71 -6.98 24.40
N ASN A 140 2.79 -6.13 23.96
CA ASN A 140 1.35 -6.24 24.24
C ASN A 140 0.60 -7.07 23.18
N ILE A 141 -0.02 -8.17 23.61
CA ILE A 141 -0.82 -9.06 22.75
C ILE A 141 -2.03 -8.36 22.12
N GLU A 142 -2.60 -7.34 22.76
CA GLU A 142 -3.74 -6.58 22.24
C GLU A 142 -3.40 -5.86 20.93
N ILE A 143 -2.13 -5.47 20.74
CA ILE A 143 -1.66 -4.87 19.48
C ILE A 143 -1.74 -5.90 18.35
N PHE A 144 -1.27 -7.13 18.59
CA PHE A 144 -1.38 -8.21 17.61
C PHE A 144 -2.85 -8.52 17.35
N GLU A 145 -3.68 -8.60 18.39
CA GLU A 145 -5.11 -8.87 18.26
C GLU A 145 -5.81 -7.82 17.38
N TYR A 146 -5.46 -6.54 17.56
CA TYR A 146 -5.95 -5.47 16.69
C TYR A 146 -5.55 -5.67 15.23
N TYR A 147 -4.27 -5.89 14.92
CA TYR A 147 -3.82 -6.01 13.54
C TYR A 147 -4.34 -7.28 12.85
N PHE A 148 -4.34 -8.42 13.54
CA PHE A 148 -4.76 -9.70 12.97
C PHE A 148 -6.27 -9.84 12.87
N ILE A 149 -7.02 -9.49 13.92
CA ILE A 149 -8.45 -9.81 14.01
C ILE A 149 -9.36 -8.64 14.33
N GLY A 150 -8.82 -7.43 14.53
CA GLY A 150 -9.59 -6.22 14.80
C GLY A 150 -9.88 -5.96 16.29
N GLY A 151 -9.19 -6.66 17.20
CA GLY A 151 -9.36 -6.52 18.64
C GLY A 151 -10.25 -7.62 19.24
N GLU A 152 -10.86 -7.32 20.39
CA GLU A 152 -11.60 -8.31 21.16
C GLU A 152 -12.97 -8.66 20.56
N PHE A 153 -13.38 -9.93 20.69
CA PHE A 153 -14.72 -10.39 20.34
C PHE A 153 -15.77 -9.79 21.30
N PRO A 154 -16.96 -9.35 20.82
CA PRO A 154 -17.48 -9.47 19.44
C PRO A 154 -17.26 -8.25 18.55
N ILE A 155 -16.66 -7.16 19.07
CA ILE A 155 -16.57 -5.89 18.35
C ILE A 155 -15.55 -5.94 17.20
N ASN A 156 -14.61 -6.87 17.27
CA ASN A 156 -13.53 -7.09 16.31
C ASN A 156 -14.00 -7.15 14.84
N PHE A 157 -15.13 -7.81 14.56
CA PHE A 157 -15.69 -7.86 13.19
C PHE A 157 -16.09 -6.49 12.67
N LEU A 158 -16.70 -5.64 13.53
CA LEU A 158 -17.08 -4.29 13.14
C LEU A 158 -15.85 -3.43 12.86
N VAL A 159 -14.82 -3.53 13.71
CA VAL A 159 -13.54 -2.83 13.54
C VAL A 159 -12.88 -3.24 12.21
N LEU A 160 -12.83 -4.54 11.90
CA LEU A 160 -12.29 -5.04 10.64
C LEU A 160 -13.06 -4.53 9.43
N ILE A 161 -14.40 -4.60 9.45
CA ILE A 161 -15.24 -4.12 8.34
C ILE A 161 -14.96 -2.64 8.08
N ILE A 162 -14.97 -1.82 9.13
CA ILE A 162 -14.70 -0.38 9.02
C ILE A 162 -13.29 -0.14 8.47
N ARG A 163 -12.27 -0.81 9.02
CA ARG A 163 -10.88 -0.67 8.58
C ARG A 163 -10.69 -1.06 7.11
N ILE A 164 -11.27 -2.19 6.68
CA ILE A 164 -11.21 -2.68 5.30
C ILE A 164 -11.86 -1.69 4.33
N ILE A 165 -13.04 -1.17 4.66
CA ILE A 165 -13.75 -0.18 3.84
C ILE A 165 -12.94 1.11 3.74
N LEU A 166 -12.44 1.63 4.86
CA LEU A 166 -11.66 2.86 4.92
C LEU A 166 -10.34 2.73 4.14
N ALA A 167 -9.61 1.63 4.32
CA ALA A 167 -8.40 1.34 3.56
C ALA A 167 -8.68 1.25 2.05
N SER A 168 -9.75 0.55 1.67
CA SER A 168 -10.14 0.32 0.28
C SER A 168 -10.50 1.61 -0.43
N TYR A 169 -11.40 2.42 0.14
CA TYR A 169 -11.81 3.68 -0.48
C TYR A 169 -10.79 4.80 -0.29
N GLY A 170 -9.98 4.76 0.78
CA GLY A 170 -8.81 5.63 0.91
C GLY A 170 -7.82 5.40 -0.23
N ALA A 171 -7.58 4.14 -0.61
CA ALA A 171 -6.76 3.80 -1.77
C ALA A 171 -7.32 4.37 -3.09
N VAL A 172 -8.63 4.25 -3.31
CA VAL A 172 -9.31 4.84 -4.49
C VAL A 172 -9.12 6.35 -4.54
N VAL A 173 -9.35 7.03 -3.42
CA VAL A 173 -9.21 8.49 -3.35
C VAL A 173 -7.76 8.89 -3.62
N GLY A 174 -6.80 8.18 -3.03
CA GLY A 174 -5.38 8.41 -3.27
C GLY A 174 -4.99 8.27 -4.72
N ASP A 175 -5.39 7.17 -5.37
CA ASP A 175 -5.11 6.93 -6.80
C ASP A 175 -5.72 8.00 -7.72
N LEU A 176 -6.92 8.52 -7.38
CA LEU A 176 -7.53 9.65 -8.09
C LEU A 176 -6.76 10.95 -7.87
N ILE A 177 -6.32 11.24 -6.64
CA ILE A 177 -5.49 12.41 -6.30
C ILE A 177 -4.15 12.32 -7.02
N GLY A 178 -3.47 11.18 -6.98
CA GLY A 178 -2.20 10.95 -7.66
C GLY A 178 -2.34 11.20 -9.17
N SER A 179 -3.41 10.69 -9.78
CA SER A 179 -3.67 10.95 -11.20
C SER A 179 -4.01 12.39 -11.51
N PHE A 180 -4.76 13.08 -10.64
CA PHE A 180 -4.96 14.52 -10.77
C PHE A 180 -3.62 15.27 -10.73
N LEU A 181 -2.76 14.97 -9.75
CA LEU A 181 -1.42 15.57 -9.62
C LEU A 181 -0.55 15.33 -10.84
N LYS A 182 -0.53 14.10 -11.38
CA LYS A 182 0.19 13.78 -12.63
C LYS A 182 -0.20 14.72 -13.76
N ARG A 183 -1.50 15.01 -13.93
CA ARG A 183 -1.95 15.95 -14.95
C ARG A 183 -1.45 17.37 -14.67
N ARG A 184 -1.37 17.81 -13.42
CA ARG A 184 -0.80 19.12 -13.05
C ARG A 184 0.71 19.24 -13.34
N PHE A 185 1.43 18.13 -13.37
CA PHE A 185 2.85 18.06 -13.76
C PHE A 185 3.09 17.74 -15.24
N ASP A 186 2.07 17.82 -16.09
CA ASP A 186 2.15 17.49 -17.53
C ASP A 186 2.51 16.03 -17.85
N ILE A 187 2.35 15.14 -16.87
CA ILE A 187 2.61 13.71 -17.05
C ILE A 187 1.39 13.09 -17.73
N LYS A 188 1.59 12.40 -18.85
CA LYS A 188 0.50 11.72 -19.59
C LYS A 188 -0.06 10.53 -18.82
N SER A 189 -1.29 10.11 -19.15
CA SER A 189 -1.88 8.90 -18.58
C SER A 189 -1.02 7.68 -18.93
N GLY A 190 -0.69 6.85 -17.94
CA GLY A 190 0.19 5.68 -18.11
C GLY A 190 1.69 5.96 -18.08
N ALA A 191 2.13 7.22 -18.13
CA ALA A 191 3.55 7.55 -17.90
C ALA A 191 3.91 7.41 -16.41
N PRO A 192 5.14 6.98 -16.08
CA PRO A 192 5.54 6.75 -14.69
C PRO A 192 5.64 8.05 -13.90
N PHE A 193 5.16 8.03 -12.65
CA PHE A 193 5.44 9.03 -11.62
C PHE A 193 6.01 8.34 -10.38
N TRP A 194 7.26 7.89 -10.53
CA TRP A 194 8.04 6.91 -9.73
C TRP A 194 7.92 6.84 -8.21
N ILE A 195 7.43 7.87 -7.52
CA ILE A 195 7.22 7.85 -6.07
C ILE A 195 5.74 8.01 -5.74
N VAL A 196 5.05 8.88 -6.49
CA VAL A 196 3.65 9.21 -6.24
C VAL A 196 2.75 8.04 -6.61
N ASP A 197 3.01 7.35 -7.74
CA ASP A 197 2.18 6.21 -8.19
C ASP A 197 2.18 5.03 -7.20
N GLN A 198 3.15 4.99 -6.29
CA GLN A 198 3.35 3.93 -5.30
C GLN A 198 2.80 4.36 -3.93
N LEU A 199 2.86 5.65 -3.61
CA LEU A 199 2.48 6.16 -2.30
C LEU A 199 1.10 6.81 -2.26
N ASP A 200 0.54 7.23 -3.39
CA ASP A 200 -0.71 7.98 -3.46
C ASP A 200 -1.88 7.24 -2.78
N PHE A 201 -2.13 6.00 -3.19
CA PHE A 201 -3.18 5.16 -2.64
C PHE A 201 -2.86 4.75 -1.20
N ALA A 202 -1.59 4.48 -0.87
CA ALA A 202 -1.19 3.97 0.44
C ALA A 202 -1.28 5.05 1.53
N LEU A 203 -0.82 6.27 1.23
CA LEU A 203 -0.90 7.39 2.16
C LEU A 203 -2.35 7.78 2.45
N MET A 204 -3.21 7.78 1.42
CA MET A 204 -4.63 8.07 1.64
C MET A 204 -5.37 6.95 2.36
N ALA A 205 -5.03 5.68 2.11
CA ALA A 205 -5.53 4.56 2.89
C ALA A 205 -5.14 4.69 4.36
N LEU A 206 -3.87 5.02 4.65
CA LEU A 206 -3.39 5.24 6.02
C LEU A 206 -4.11 6.41 6.69
N LEU A 207 -4.31 7.52 5.98
CA LEU A 207 -5.07 8.64 6.50
C LEU A 207 -6.49 8.22 6.87
N PHE A 208 -7.18 7.50 5.98
CA PHE A 208 -8.57 7.08 6.21
C PHE A 208 -8.70 6.11 7.38
N ILE A 209 -7.80 5.12 7.46
CA ILE A 209 -7.78 4.15 8.58
C ILE A 209 -7.49 4.85 9.92
N SER A 210 -6.74 5.96 9.91
CA SER A 210 -6.39 6.69 11.13
C SER A 210 -7.55 7.55 11.66
N ILE A 211 -8.51 7.96 10.82
CA ILE A 211 -9.62 8.85 11.23
C ILE A 211 -10.39 8.31 12.45
N PRO A 212 -10.86 7.04 12.47
CA PRO A 212 -11.55 6.51 13.64
C PRO A 212 -10.70 6.48 14.91
N GLY A 213 -9.37 6.37 14.81
CA GLY A 213 -8.47 6.35 15.98
C GLY A 213 -8.44 7.67 16.76
N PHE A 214 -8.73 8.79 16.09
CA PHE A 214 -8.88 10.08 16.77
C PHE A 214 -10.22 10.25 17.49
N ILE A 215 -11.23 9.46 17.14
CA ILE A 215 -12.61 9.56 17.65
C ILE A 215 -12.87 8.48 18.70
N LEU A 216 -12.38 7.26 18.45
CA LEU A 216 -12.61 6.05 19.23
C LEU A 216 -11.26 5.32 19.48
N PRO A 217 -10.32 5.94 20.22
CA PRO A 217 -8.96 5.42 20.41
C PRO A 217 -8.90 4.05 21.10
N ASN A 218 -9.94 3.70 21.87
CA ASN A 218 -10.04 2.38 22.52
C ASN A 218 -10.41 1.25 21.54
N LEU A 219 -10.94 1.59 20.36
CA LEU A 219 -11.37 0.62 19.33
C LEU A 219 -10.47 0.63 18.10
N PHE A 220 -9.89 1.80 17.77
CA PHE A 220 -9.05 1.98 16.60
C PHE A 220 -7.68 2.50 17.02
N ILE A 221 -6.68 1.62 16.92
CA ILE A 221 -5.30 1.95 17.23
C ILE A 221 -4.70 2.74 16.08
N LEU A 222 -4.14 3.92 16.38
CA LEU A 222 -3.37 4.70 15.41
C LEU A 222 -2.07 3.96 15.07
N PRO A 223 -1.70 3.85 13.78
CA PRO A 223 -0.41 3.29 13.39
C PRO A 223 0.73 4.11 14.02
N ASP A 224 1.67 3.43 14.66
CA ASP A 224 2.83 4.10 15.24
C ASP A 224 3.81 4.60 14.15
N VAL A 225 4.79 5.39 14.59
CA VAL A 225 5.76 6.01 13.69
C VAL A 225 6.62 4.99 12.93
N PHE A 226 6.92 3.83 13.53
CA PHE A 226 7.71 2.77 12.89
C PHE A 226 6.92 2.13 11.75
N LEU A 227 5.63 1.86 11.96
CA LEU A 227 4.73 1.36 10.91
C LEU A 227 4.55 2.36 9.77
N ILE A 228 4.36 3.65 10.08
CA ILE A 228 4.19 4.68 9.06
C ILE A 228 5.46 4.80 8.21
N ILE A 229 6.63 4.91 8.83
CA ILE A 229 7.92 4.97 8.12
C ILE A 229 8.13 3.71 7.29
N PHE A 230 7.88 2.54 7.88
CA PHE A 230 8.07 1.27 7.19
C PHE A 230 7.14 1.14 5.98
N LEU A 231 5.88 1.57 6.07
CA LEU A 231 4.95 1.53 4.93
C LEU A 231 5.34 2.47 3.78
N ILE A 232 5.90 3.64 4.10
CA ILE A 232 6.44 4.58 3.11
C ILE A 232 7.63 3.96 2.35
N ILE A 233 8.38 3.07 3.00
CA ILE A 233 9.48 2.32 2.36
C ILE A 233 8.94 1.09 1.62
N LEU A 234 8.14 0.26 2.29
CA LEU A 234 7.67 -1.04 1.83
C LEU A 234 6.84 -0.93 0.55
N THR A 235 5.92 0.03 0.50
CA THR A 235 4.98 0.14 -0.63
C THR A 235 5.67 0.39 -1.98
N PRO A 236 6.53 1.40 -2.11
CA PRO A 236 7.33 1.56 -3.31
C PRO A 236 8.38 0.47 -3.48
N ALA A 237 8.95 -0.08 -2.40
CA ALA A 237 9.90 -1.19 -2.49
C ALA A 237 9.31 -2.40 -3.23
N VAL A 238 8.13 -2.88 -2.80
CA VAL A 238 7.48 -4.05 -3.39
C VAL A 238 7.24 -3.86 -4.88
N SER A 239 6.67 -2.73 -5.28
CA SER A 239 6.34 -2.46 -6.68
C SER A 239 7.58 -2.22 -7.56
N VAL A 240 8.49 -1.34 -7.13
CA VAL A 240 9.69 -0.97 -7.90
C VAL A 240 10.64 -2.16 -8.03
N ILE A 241 10.89 -2.90 -6.95
CA ILE A 241 11.79 -4.06 -6.99
C ILE A 241 11.19 -5.16 -7.87
N ALA A 242 9.90 -5.52 -7.67
CA ALA A 242 9.26 -6.56 -8.46
C ALA A 242 9.23 -6.23 -9.96
N ASN A 243 8.86 -5.00 -10.32
CA ASN A 243 8.84 -4.56 -11.71
C ASN A 243 10.24 -4.51 -12.34
N THR A 244 11.24 -4.03 -11.58
CA THR A 244 12.64 -3.98 -12.05
C THR A 244 13.19 -5.38 -12.28
N VAL A 245 12.95 -6.32 -11.36
CA VAL A 245 13.36 -7.72 -11.51
C VAL A 245 12.67 -8.35 -12.72
N ALA A 246 11.34 -8.20 -12.86
CA ALA A 246 10.57 -8.71 -13.99
C ALA A 246 11.09 -8.17 -15.33
N TYR A 247 11.46 -6.89 -15.38
CA TYR A 247 12.08 -6.28 -16.57
C TYR A 247 13.45 -6.88 -16.88
N ILE A 248 14.34 -7.03 -15.89
CA ILE A 248 15.70 -7.57 -16.08
C ILE A 248 15.67 -9.02 -16.60
N ILE A 249 14.71 -9.82 -16.16
CA ILE A 249 14.56 -11.22 -16.60
C ILE A 249 13.70 -11.38 -17.87
N GLY A 250 13.24 -10.27 -18.46
CA GLY A 250 12.50 -10.28 -19.73
C GLY A 250 11.02 -10.67 -19.63
N LEU A 251 10.41 -10.63 -18.43
CA LEU A 251 8.96 -10.85 -18.24
C LEU A 251 8.13 -9.58 -18.47
N LYS A 252 8.75 -8.40 -18.47
CA LYS A 252 8.09 -7.10 -18.68
C LYS A 252 8.90 -6.26 -19.67
N ASP A 253 8.21 -5.51 -20.53
CA ASP A 253 8.85 -4.65 -21.53
C ASP A 253 9.44 -3.36 -20.93
N VAL A 254 8.89 -2.92 -19.79
CA VAL A 254 9.31 -1.70 -19.07
C VAL A 254 9.37 -1.95 -17.56
N PRO A 255 10.25 -1.25 -16.81
CA PRO A 255 10.46 -1.47 -15.38
C PRO A 255 9.47 -0.76 -14.44
N TRP A 256 8.34 -0.25 -14.94
CA TRP A 256 7.24 0.32 -14.17
C TRP A 256 5.93 -0.41 -14.43
#